data_AF-A0A961J9K1-F1
#
_entry.id   AF-A0A961J9K1-F1
#
_cell.length_a   1.000
_cell.length_b   1.000
_cell.length_c   1.000
_cell.angle_alpha   90.00
_cell.angle_beta   90.00
_cell.angle_gamma   90.00
#
_symmetry.space_group_name_H-M   'P 1'
#
loop_
_entity.id
_entity.type
_entity.pdbx_description
1 polymer ?
#
loop_
_entity_poly.entity_id
_entity_poly.type
_entity_poly.pdbx_seq_one_letter_code
_entity_poly.pdbx_strand_id
1 'polypeptide(L)'
;RGNMPGFLHDLQPVTFRGQDARGQATEITICVTPDYLALGSDADYVRVPLGLPAASRLAGAFDMTLPTPRMVDAIYAQANVKLSPSPMTAGPQMQSTAYLVTHNSTVESQLQGRRGLVAGHKKDVVMASRLASNPGKVAIYGWHQKNGAPIQPVSTVHQANYADYSHGIRLVSKTAYLNGRAVSLDELLESGRYAGLINDDGPMPGPAIRTASN
;
A
#
# COMPACT_ATOMS: atom_id res chain seq x y z
N ARG A 1 21.20 13.69 4.72
CA ARG A 1 21.19 12.22 4.50
C ARG A 1 19.89 11.71 5.09
N GLY A 2 19.02 11.12 4.27
CA GLY A 2 17.75 10.56 4.74
C GLY A 2 17.97 9.22 5.45
N ASN A 3 17.08 8.88 6.37
CA ASN A 3 17.07 7.59 7.06
C ASN A 3 16.19 6.56 6.32
N MET A 4 16.01 6.72 5.00
CA MET A 4 15.22 5.83 4.16
C MET A 4 16.16 5.21 3.11
N PRO A 5 16.06 3.89 2.85
CA PRO A 5 16.78 3.26 1.76
C PRO A 5 16.54 3.96 0.42
N GLY A 6 17.60 4.20 -0.33
CA GLY A 6 17.58 4.93 -1.60
C GLY A 6 16.71 4.25 -2.64
N PHE A 7 16.68 2.91 -2.66
CA PHE A 7 15.86 2.15 -3.61
C PHE A 7 14.36 2.43 -3.48
N LEU A 8 13.87 2.93 -2.34
CA LEU A 8 12.45 3.27 -2.18
C LEU A 8 12.03 4.48 -3.03
N HIS A 9 12.99 5.27 -3.51
CA HIS A 9 12.73 6.39 -4.43
C HIS A 9 12.51 5.94 -5.87
N ASP A 10 12.91 4.72 -6.23
CA ASP A 10 12.77 4.17 -7.59
C ASP A 10 11.37 3.57 -7.80
N LEU A 11 10.37 4.45 -7.94
CA LEU A 11 8.97 4.05 -8.06
C LEU A 11 8.74 3.08 -9.22
N GLN A 12 7.90 2.08 -8.99
CA GLN A 12 7.56 1.03 -9.95
C GLN A 12 6.18 1.27 -10.54
N PRO A 13 6.00 1.15 -11.87
CA PRO A 13 4.70 1.30 -12.50
C PRO A 13 3.80 0.09 -12.25
N VAL A 14 2.51 0.33 -12.06
CA VAL A 14 1.46 -0.69 -11.96
C VAL A 14 0.31 -0.26 -12.85
N THR A 15 -0.04 -1.08 -13.83
CA THR A 15 -0.99 -0.74 -14.89
C THR A 15 -2.32 -1.47 -14.71
N PHE A 16 -3.41 -0.74 -14.85
CA PHE A 16 -4.78 -1.21 -14.88
C PHE A 16 -5.31 -1.07 -16.31
N ARG A 17 -5.87 -2.15 -16.85
CA ARG A 17 -6.53 -2.16 -18.16
C ARG A 17 -7.96 -2.64 -17.99
N GLY A 18 -8.89 -1.95 -18.62
CA GLY A 18 -10.30 -2.31 -18.58
C GLY A 18 -11.16 -1.35 -19.37
N GLN A 19 -12.47 -1.48 -19.22
CA GLN A 19 -13.42 -0.50 -19.75
C GLN A 19 -13.75 0.51 -18.66
N ASP A 20 -13.80 1.79 -19.01
CA ASP A 20 -14.33 2.81 -18.13
C ASP A 20 -15.86 2.72 -18.02
N ALA A 21 -16.47 3.58 -17.19
CA ALA A 21 -17.94 3.57 -17.01
C ALA A 21 -18.74 3.91 -18.29
N ARG A 22 -18.09 4.30 -19.39
CA ARG A 22 -18.71 4.55 -20.70
C ARG A 22 -18.44 3.41 -21.69
N GLY A 23 -17.82 2.31 -21.26
CA GLY A 23 -17.46 1.18 -22.11
C GLY A 23 -16.18 1.40 -22.94
N GLN A 24 -15.46 2.50 -22.74
CA GLN A 24 -14.25 2.79 -23.51
C GLN A 24 -13.04 2.06 -22.93
N ALA A 25 -12.28 1.36 -23.77
CA ALA A 25 -11.01 0.77 -23.39
C ALA A 25 -10.08 1.86 -22.83
N THR A 26 -9.61 1.64 -21.62
CA THR A 26 -8.88 2.62 -20.82
C THR A 26 -7.70 1.94 -20.12
N GLU A 27 -6.56 2.62 -20.11
CA GLU A 27 -5.37 2.23 -19.37
C GLU A 27 -5.03 3.32 -18.33
N ILE A 28 -4.84 2.90 -17.08
CA ILE A 28 -4.35 3.75 -16.00
C ILE A 28 -3.06 3.14 -15.47
N THR A 29 -1.98 3.91 -15.38
CA THR A 29 -0.75 3.49 -14.71
C THR A 29 -0.48 4.36 -13.50
N ILE A 30 -0.30 3.74 -12.33
CA ILE A 30 0.14 4.39 -11.10
C ILE A 30 1.62 4.05 -10.86
N CYS A 31 2.32 4.87 -10.08
CA CYS A 31 3.69 4.60 -9.64
C CYS A 31 3.72 4.40 -8.13
N VAL A 32 4.31 3.29 -7.67
CA VAL A 32 4.31 2.89 -6.26
C VAL A 32 5.72 2.67 -5.73
N THR A 33 5.92 2.79 -4.42
CA THR A 33 7.20 2.39 -3.81
C THR A 33 7.44 0.89 -4.04
N PRO A 34 8.69 0.49 -4.39
CA PRO A 34 9.01 -0.90 -4.73
C PRO A 34 8.81 -1.86 -3.54
N ASP A 35 8.97 -1.37 -2.31
CA ASP A 35 8.67 -2.09 -1.08
C ASP A 35 7.94 -1.15 -0.11
N TYR A 36 7.62 -1.65 1.08
CA TYR A 36 7.08 -0.88 2.19
C TYR A 36 8.11 0.08 2.75
N LEU A 37 7.62 1.17 3.34
CA LEU A 37 8.39 2.11 4.12
C LEU A 37 9.36 1.40 5.06
N ALA A 38 10.62 1.80 4.99
CA ALA A 38 11.68 1.30 5.82
C ALA A 38 12.57 2.43 6.33
N LEU A 39 13.18 2.18 7.49
CA LEU A 39 14.20 3.05 8.07
C LEU A 39 15.57 2.36 8.02
N GLY A 40 16.58 3.08 7.54
CA GLY A 40 17.96 2.58 7.43
C GLY A 40 18.62 2.97 6.11
N SER A 41 19.51 2.11 5.65
CA SER A 41 20.27 2.22 4.39
C SER A 41 19.87 1.11 3.42
N ASP A 42 20.38 1.14 2.20
CA ASP A 42 20.15 0.05 1.21
C ASP A 42 20.65 -1.33 1.69
N ALA A 43 21.63 -1.36 2.60
CA ALA A 43 22.26 -2.58 3.08
C ALA A 43 21.72 -3.07 4.43
N ASP A 44 21.11 -2.18 5.21
CA ASP A 44 20.62 -2.47 6.56
C ASP A 44 19.44 -1.56 6.88
N TYR A 45 18.24 -2.14 6.90
CA TYR A 45 16.99 -1.43 7.11
C TYR A 45 15.93 -2.32 7.75
N VAL A 46 14.96 -1.67 8.39
CA VAL A 46 13.79 -2.31 8.98
C VAL A 46 12.52 -1.72 8.38
N ARG A 47 11.60 -2.56 7.90
CA ARG A 47 10.26 -2.13 7.49
C ARG A 47 9.44 -1.72 8.71
N VAL A 48 8.98 -0.46 8.74
CA VAL A 48 8.36 0.13 9.92
C VAL A 48 6.85 0.31 9.70
N PRO A 49 5.99 -0.31 10.53
CA PRO A 49 4.56 -0.08 10.49
C PRO A 49 4.22 1.29 11.10
N LEU A 50 3.20 1.94 10.57
CA LEU A 50 2.65 3.17 11.14
C LEU A 50 1.15 3.03 11.31
N GLY A 51 0.60 3.71 12.33
CA GLY A 51 -0.83 3.95 12.40
C GLY A 51 -1.25 4.92 11.29
N LEU A 52 -2.53 4.91 10.94
CA LEU A 52 -3.09 5.72 9.87
C LEU A 52 -2.69 7.20 9.97
N PRO A 53 -2.81 7.91 11.11
CA PRO A 53 -2.47 9.34 11.15
C PRO A 53 -0.99 9.63 10.86
N ALA A 54 -0.07 8.73 11.23
CA ALA A 54 1.34 8.90 10.93
C ALA A 54 1.67 8.53 9.48
N ALA A 55 1.04 7.48 8.95
CA ALA A 55 1.17 7.07 7.55
C ALA A 55 0.70 8.17 6.60
N SER A 56 -0.44 8.80 6.88
CA SER A 56 -1.02 9.86 6.06
C SER A 56 -0.17 11.12 6.03
N ARG A 57 0.35 11.55 7.18
CA ARG A 57 1.27 12.71 7.26
C ARG A 57 2.53 12.46 6.47
N LEU A 58 3.06 11.24 6.55
CA LEU A 58 4.24 10.86 5.78
C LEU A 58 3.94 10.85 4.28
N ALA A 59 2.81 10.28 3.87
CA ALA A 59 2.38 10.28 2.48
C ALA A 59 2.23 11.72 1.95
N GLY A 60 1.57 12.60 2.71
CA GLY A 60 1.45 14.02 2.38
C GLY A 60 2.79 14.73 2.24
N ALA A 61 3.75 14.46 3.14
CA ALA A 61 5.10 15.02 3.08
C ALA A 61 5.90 14.57 1.84
N PHE A 62 5.55 13.43 1.24
CA PHE A 62 6.15 12.94 -0.01
C PHE A 62 5.34 13.28 -1.26
N ASP A 63 4.24 14.03 -1.15
CA ASP A 63 3.26 14.25 -2.24
C ASP A 63 2.72 12.93 -2.82
N MET A 64 2.44 11.98 -1.91
CA MET A 64 1.96 10.64 -2.19
C MET A 64 0.67 10.36 -1.42
N THR A 65 0.09 9.18 -1.64
CA THR A 65 -1.09 8.69 -0.94
C THR A 65 -0.96 7.20 -0.61
N LEU A 66 -1.89 6.66 0.18
CA LEU A 66 -2.00 5.24 0.48
C LEU A 66 -2.75 4.50 -0.65
N PRO A 67 -2.54 3.20 -0.86
CA PRO A 67 -3.24 2.47 -1.92
C PRO A 67 -4.69 2.14 -1.54
N THR A 68 -5.54 1.88 -2.53
CA THR A 68 -6.83 1.17 -2.34
C THR A 68 -6.59 -0.35 -2.31
N PRO A 69 -7.54 -1.17 -1.80
CA PRO A 69 -7.44 -2.63 -1.89
C PRO A 69 -7.18 -3.14 -3.32
N ARG A 70 -7.88 -2.57 -4.31
CA ARG A 70 -7.69 -2.91 -5.72
C ARG A 70 -6.29 -2.58 -6.23
N MET A 71 -5.69 -1.49 -5.75
CA MET A 71 -4.29 -1.18 -6.05
C MET A 71 -3.35 -2.21 -5.43
N VAL A 72 -3.58 -2.64 -4.19
CA VAL A 72 -2.76 -3.68 -3.54
C VAL A 72 -2.82 -4.99 -4.32
N ASP A 73 -3.99 -5.40 -4.80
CA ASP A 73 -4.13 -6.60 -5.65
C ASP A 73 -3.34 -6.47 -6.96
N ALA A 74 -3.44 -5.32 -7.63
CA ALA A 74 -2.70 -5.07 -8.88
C ALA A 74 -1.18 -5.01 -8.65
N ILE A 75 -0.74 -4.42 -7.54
CA ILE A 75 0.66 -4.40 -7.11
C ILE A 75 1.16 -5.83 -6.91
N TYR A 76 0.42 -6.67 -6.19
CA TYR A 76 0.80 -8.06 -6.00
C TYR A 76 0.86 -8.80 -7.34
N ALA A 77 -0.16 -8.67 -8.19
CA ALA A 77 -0.22 -9.34 -9.49
C ALA A 77 1.00 -8.99 -10.36
N GLN A 78 1.42 -7.72 -10.37
CA GLN A 78 2.49 -7.20 -11.22
C GLN A 78 3.88 -7.26 -10.56
N ALA A 79 3.97 -7.57 -9.26
CA ALA A 79 5.24 -7.70 -8.55
C ALA A 79 6.13 -8.81 -9.15
N ASN A 80 7.37 -8.47 -9.49
CA ASN A 80 8.39 -9.42 -9.92
C ASN A 80 8.87 -10.31 -8.76
N VAL A 81 8.77 -9.79 -7.52
CA VAL A 81 9.15 -10.52 -6.31
C VAL A 81 7.94 -10.68 -5.40
N LYS A 82 7.29 -11.83 -5.48
CA LYS A 82 6.19 -12.21 -4.59
C LYS A 82 6.76 -13.00 -3.41
N LEU A 83 6.53 -12.57 -2.19
CA LEU A 83 6.93 -13.25 -0.96
C LEU A 83 5.73 -13.93 -0.31
N SER A 84 5.96 -15.00 0.46
CA SER A 84 4.88 -15.68 1.17
C SER A 84 4.62 -15.00 2.52
N PRO A 85 3.36 -14.89 2.96
CA PRO A 85 3.02 -14.51 4.33
C PRO A 85 3.75 -15.38 5.34
N SER A 86 4.25 -14.76 6.42
CA SER A 86 4.88 -15.47 7.54
C SER A 86 4.34 -14.93 8.87
N PRO A 87 3.13 -15.36 9.27
CA PRO A 87 2.54 -14.93 10.53
C PRO A 87 3.40 -15.37 11.72
N MET A 88 3.59 -14.47 12.67
CA MET A 88 4.17 -14.74 13.98
C MET A 88 3.07 -14.82 15.04
N THR A 89 3.37 -15.46 16.18
CA THR A 89 2.43 -15.65 17.28
C THR A 89 1.83 -14.33 17.76
N ALA A 90 0.50 -14.29 17.87
CA ALA A 90 -0.19 -13.10 18.35
C ALA A 90 0.11 -12.84 19.84
N GLY A 91 0.16 -11.57 20.24
CA GLY A 91 0.34 -11.17 21.63
C GLY A 91 0.74 -9.70 21.80
N PRO A 92 0.92 -9.23 23.04
CA PRO A 92 1.26 -7.83 23.33
C PRO A 92 2.54 -7.34 22.63
N GLN A 93 3.47 -8.26 22.39
CA GLN A 93 4.75 -8.00 21.74
C GLN A 93 4.64 -7.64 20.25
N MET A 94 3.49 -7.82 19.60
CA MET A 94 3.34 -7.59 18.15
C MET A 94 3.67 -6.15 17.71
N GLN A 95 3.59 -5.18 18.62
CA GLN A 95 3.93 -3.77 18.39
C GLN A 95 5.36 -3.43 18.84
N SER A 96 6.11 -4.38 19.41
CA SER A 96 7.46 -4.16 19.91
C SER A 96 8.48 -4.15 18.77
N THR A 97 9.52 -3.31 18.90
CA THR A 97 10.63 -3.24 17.95
C THR A 97 11.29 -4.60 17.72
N ALA A 98 11.42 -5.43 18.77
CA ALA A 98 11.99 -6.78 18.65
C ALA A 98 11.17 -7.68 17.70
N TYR A 99 9.83 -7.57 17.71
CA TYR A 99 8.97 -8.30 16.78
C TYR A 99 9.09 -7.76 15.35
N LEU A 100 9.19 -6.43 15.20
CA LEU A 100 9.42 -5.81 13.89
C LEU A 100 10.72 -6.32 13.26
N VAL A 101 11.82 -6.30 14.02
CA VAL A 101 13.14 -6.78 13.58
C VAL A 101 13.10 -8.26 13.24
N THR A 102 12.51 -9.08 14.12
CA THR A 102 12.36 -10.53 13.86
C THR A 102 11.62 -10.80 12.55
N HIS A 103 10.47 -10.16 12.34
CA HIS A 103 9.73 -10.34 11.09
C HIS A 103 10.49 -9.78 9.88
N ASN A 104 11.21 -8.67 10.04
CA ASN A 104 12.03 -8.10 8.97
C ASN A 104 13.10 -9.09 8.52
N SER A 105 13.80 -9.75 9.45
CA SER A 105 14.79 -10.80 9.13
C SER A 105 14.16 -11.99 8.39
N THR A 106 12.93 -12.38 8.74
CA THR A 106 12.19 -13.41 7.99
C THR A 106 11.89 -12.97 6.56
N VAL A 107 11.49 -11.72 6.36
CA VAL A 107 11.25 -11.15 5.03
C VAL A 107 12.55 -11.08 4.23
N GLU A 108 13.65 -10.59 4.81
CA GLU A 108 14.97 -10.54 4.14
C GLU A 108 15.46 -11.93 3.75
N SER A 109 15.25 -12.94 4.60
CA SER A 109 15.59 -14.34 4.31
C SER A 109 14.79 -14.91 3.14
N GLN A 110 13.54 -14.45 2.95
CA GLN A 110 12.79 -14.78 1.74
C GLN A 110 13.25 -13.95 0.54
N LEU A 111 13.59 -12.67 0.74
CA LEU A 111 13.96 -11.75 -0.33
C LEU A 111 15.24 -12.19 -1.03
N GLN A 112 16.24 -12.63 -0.27
CA GLN A 112 17.53 -13.12 -0.78
C GLN A 112 18.21 -12.14 -1.75
N GLY A 113 18.11 -10.84 -1.47
CA GLY A 113 18.69 -9.79 -2.30
C GLY A 113 17.99 -9.53 -3.64
N ARG A 114 16.85 -10.20 -3.93
CA ARG A 114 16.05 -9.91 -5.12
C ARG A 114 15.51 -8.48 -5.08
N ARG A 115 15.49 -7.80 -6.22
CA ARG A 115 15.10 -6.39 -6.36
C ARG A 115 13.90 -6.24 -7.31
N GLY A 116 13.31 -5.06 -7.31
CA GLY A 116 12.12 -4.72 -8.10
C GLY A 116 10.90 -4.49 -7.20
N LEU A 117 9.70 -4.64 -7.77
CA LEU A 117 8.46 -4.55 -7.00
C LEU A 117 8.28 -5.81 -6.14
N VAL A 118 8.34 -5.63 -4.81
CA VAL A 118 8.19 -6.68 -3.80
C VAL A 118 6.80 -6.60 -3.16
N ALA A 119 6.09 -7.72 -3.09
CA ALA A 119 4.74 -7.77 -2.52
C ALA A 119 4.41 -9.12 -1.84
N GLY A 120 3.33 -9.13 -1.05
CA GLY A 120 2.77 -10.33 -0.42
C GLY A 120 3.22 -10.58 1.03
N HIS A 121 4.22 -9.85 1.53
CA HIS A 121 4.83 -10.07 2.85
C HIS A 121 4.21 -9.25 4.00
N LYS A 122 3.33 -8.29 3.74
CA LYS A 122 2.64 -7.49 4.78
C LYS A 122 1.17 -7.28 4.41
N LYS A 123 0.39 -6.80 5.39
CA LYS A 123 -0.91 -6.17 5.20
C LYS A 123 -0.68 -4.69 4.92
N ASP A 124 -1.14 -4.21 3.78
CA ASP A 124 -1.08 -2.79 3.44
C ASP A 124 -2.08 -2.02 4.31
N VAL A 125 -1.66 -0.85 4.81
CA VAL A 125 -2.62 0.17 5.27
C VAL A 125 -3.22 0.82 4.04
N VAL A 126 -4.55 0.77 3.91
CA VAL A 126 -5.26 1.15 2.69
C VAL A 126 -6.28 2.25 2.90
N MET A 127 -6.57 2.98 1.82
CA MET A 127 -7.77 3.80 1.69
C MET A 127 -8.96 2.89 1.39
N ALA A 128 -10.00 2.95 2.21
CA ALA A 128 -11.21 2.18 1.98
C ALA A 128 -12.44 3.02 2.33
N SER A 129 -13.50 2.94 1.51
CA SER A 129 -14.75 3.67 1.76
C SER A 129 -15.36 3.31 3.12
N ARG A 130 -15.10 2.09 3.61
CA ARG A 130 -15.49 1.61 4.94
C ARG A 130 -14.99 2.49 6.11
N LEU A 131 -13.93 3.27 5.93
CA LEU A 131 -13.44 4.22 6.94
C LEU A 131 -14.42 5.37 7.17
N ALA A 132 -15.22 5.76 6.18
CA ALA A 132 -16.23 6.80 6.34
C ALA A 132 -17.29 6.41 7.40
N SER A 133 -17.64 5.12 7.47
CA SER A 133 -18.58 4.58 8.46
C SER A 133 -17.89 4.11 9.75
N ASN A 134 -16.55 4.17 9.83
CA ASN A 134 -15.77 3.72 10.98
C ASN A 134 -14.70 4.76 11.36
N PRO A 135 -15.10 5.96 11.79
CA PRO A 135 -14.17 7.01 12.15
C PRO A 135 -13.23 6.55 13.28
N GLY A 136 -11.97 7.00 13.24
CA GLY A 136 -10.96 6.64 14.23
C GLY A 136 -10.41 5.22 14.10
N LYS A 137 -10.69 4.51 13.00
CA LYS A 137 -10.12 3.18 12.69
C LYS A 137 -9.04 3.26 11.62
N VAL A 138 -8.25 2.20 11.48
CA VAL A 138 -7.34 1.96 10.36
C VAL A 138 -7.89 0.84 9.49
N ALA A 139 -7.82 0.99 8.17
CA ALA A 139 -8.15 -0.08 7.23
C ALA A 139 -6.87 -0.80 6.80
N ILE A 140 -6.87 -2.12 6.93
CA ILE A 140 -5.78 -2.98 6.48
C ILE A 140 -6.28 -4.07 5.53
N TYR A 141 -5.45 -4.43 4.56
CA TYR A 141 -5.79 -5.40 3.52
C TYR A 141 -4.53 -6.10 2.99
N GLY A 142 -4.68 -7.32 2.47
CA GLY A 142 -3.64 -8.01 1.72
C GLY A 142 -2.98 -9.16 2.47
N TRP A 143 -1.65 -9.15 2.56
CA TRP A 143 -0.84 -10.31 2.97
C TRP A 143 -1.10 -11.52 2.05
N HIS A 144 -0.90 -11.28 0.75
CA HIS A 144 -1.27 -12.20 -0.33
C HIS A 144 -0.46 -13.48 -0.32
N GLN A 145 -1.17 -14.60 -0.40
CA GLN A 145 -0.59 -15.90 -0.68
C GLN A 145 -0.07 -15.99 -2.11
N LYS A 146 0.77 -17.00 -2.40
CA LYS A 146 1.36 -17.20 -3.73
C LYS A 146 0.35 -17.31 -4.87
N ASN A 147 -0.85 -17.82 -4.58
CA ASN A 147 -1.97 -17.91 -5.52
C ASN A 147 -2.69 -16.55 -5.76
N GLY A 148 -2.28 -15.48 -5.09
CA GLY A 148 -2.90 -14.15 -5.19
C GLY A 148 -4.07 -13.93 -4.25
N ALA A 149 -4.43 -14.89 -3.40
CA ALA A 149 -5.51 -14.69 -2.42
C ALA A 149 -4.98 -13.89 -1.20
N PRO A 150 -5.62 -12.78 -0.80
CA PRO A 150 -5.28 -12.07 0.43
C PRO A 150 -5.70 -12.90 1.65
N ILE A 151 -4.83 -13.01 2.67
CA ILE A 151 -5.22 -13.59 3.96
C ILE A 151 -6.01 -12.57 4.79
N GLN A 152 -5.70 -11.28 4.63
CA GLN A 152 -6.39 -10.19 5.31
C GLN A 152 -7.42 -9.55 4.36
N PRO A 153 -8.73 -9.83 4.52
CA PRO A 153 -9.76 -9.01 3.88
C PRO A 153 -9.76 -7.60 4.48
N VAL A 154 -10.43 -6.64 3.83
CA VAL A 154 -10.51 -5.26 4.31
C VAL A 154 -11.09 -5.23 5.73
N SER A 155 -10.26 -4.85 6.69
CA SER A 155 -10.59 -4.87 8.11
C SER A 155 -10.36 -3.51 8.75
N THR A 156 -11.33 -3.05 9.53
CA THR A 156 -11.31 -1.80 10.29
C THR A 156 -11.48 -2.02 11.80
N VAL A 157 -11.11 -3.20 12.30
CA VAL A 157 -11.31 -3.55 13.72
C VAL A 157 -10.39 -2.75 14.65
N HIS A 158 -9.20 -2.40 14.18
CA HIS A 158 -8.18 -1.71 14.96
C HIS A 158 -8.35 -0.19 14.96
N GLN A 159 -7.96 0.43 16.07
CA GLN A 159 -7.92 1.90 16.19
C GLN A 159 -6.92 2.50 15.21
N ALA A 160 -7.12 3.75 14.80
CA ALA A 160 -6.31 4.44 13.80
C ALA A 160 -4.81 4.42 14.11
N ASN A 161 -4.43 4.48 15.39
CA ASN A 161 -3.02 4.48 15.81
C ASN A 161 -2.41 3.08 15.93
N TYR A 162 -3.18 2.01 15.71
CA TYR A 162 -2.66 0.64 15.83
C TYR A 162 -1.71 0.32 14.68
N ALA A 163 -0.54 -0.20 15.04
CA ALA A 163 0.50 -0.59 14.11
C ALA A 163 1.27 -1.78 14.67
N ASP A 164 1.28 -2.90 13.96
CA ASP A 164 2.00 -4.09 14.37
C ASP A 164 2.98 -4.57 13.29
N TYR A 165 3.77 -5.59 13.60
CA TYR A 165 4.75 -6.17 12.69
C TYR A 165 4.18 -6.59 11.32
N SER A 166 2.87 -6.85 11.20
CA SER A 166 2.26 -7.31 9.96
C SER A 166 1.86 -6.16 9.04
N HIS A 167 1.76 -4.93 9.54
CA HIS A 167 1.41 -3.76 8.74
C HIS A 167 2.58 -3.30 7.86
N GLY A 168 2.25 -2.82 6.65
CA GLY A 168 3.17 -2.21 5.71
C GLY A 168 2.60 -0.91 5.17
N ILE A 169 3.44 0.12 5.08
CA ILE A 169 3.08 1.40 4.48
C ILE A 169 3.66 1.45 3.07
N ARG A 170 2.79 1.29 2.07
CA ARG A 170 3.17 1.45 0.67
C ARG A 170 2.67 2.80 0.18
N LEU A 171 3.52 3.56 -0.50
CA LEU A 171 3.14 4.87 -1.01
C LEU A 171 2.88 4.79 -2.51
N VAL A 172 1.87 5.54 -2.95
CA VAL A 172 1.47 5.68 -4.34
C VAL A 172 1.62 7.14 -4.73
N SER A 173 2.27 7.40 -5.86
CA SER A 173 2.39 8.76 -6.42
C SER A 173 1.01 9.37 -6.65
N LYS A 174 0.84 10.65 -6.32
CA LYS A 174 -0.36 11.41 -6.71
C LYS A 174 -0.41 11.70 -8.21
N THR A 175 0.69 11.51 -8.94
CA THR A 175 0.70 11.52 -10.40
C THR A 175 0.47 10.11 -10.93
N ALA A 176 -0.59 9.95 -11.72
CA ALA A 176 -0.89 8.75 -12.50
C ALA A 176 -0.85 9.07 -14.01
N TYR A 177 -0.98 8.04 -14.85
CA TYR A 177 -1.02 8.19 -16.30
C TYR A 177 -2.28 7.54 -16.87
N LEU A 178 -3.17 8.35 -17.44
CA LEU A 178 -4.38 7.89 -18.14
C LEU A 178 -4.10 7.88 -19.65
N ASN A 179 -4.07 6.68 -20.25
CA ASN A 179 -3.71 6.48 -21.66
C ASN A 179 -2.41 7.22 -22.05
N GLY A 180 -1.40 7.12 -21.17
CA GLY A 180 -0.09 7.76 -21.35
C GLY A 180 0.00 9.24 -20.99
N ARG A 181 -1.11 9.90 -20.62
CA ARG A 181 -1.11 11.31 -20.20
C ARG A 181 -1.09 11.43 -18.68
N ALA A 182 -0.18 12.24 -18.15
CA ALA A 182 -0.11 12.52 -16.72
C ALA A 182 -1.41 13.18 -16.23
N VAL A 183 -1.96 12.67 -15.12
CA VAL A 183 -3.19 13.14 -14.46
C VAL A 183 -3.06 13.00 -12.95
N SER A 184 -3.92 13.69 -12.20
CA SER A 184 -4.04 13.50 -10.75
C SER A 184 -4.68 12.15 -10.43
N LEU A 185 -4.04 11.37 -9.57
CA LEU A 185 -4.62 10.13 -9.05
C LEU A 185 -5.87 10.41 -8.22
N ASP A 186 -5.88 11.51 -7.46
CA ASP A 186 -7.04 11.90 -6.65
C ASP A 186 -8.24 12.20 -7.56
N GLU A 187 -8.05 12.88 -8.70
CA GLU A 187 -9.11 13.11 -9.69
C GLU A 187 -9.63 11.80 -10.31
N LEU A 188 -8.76 10.81 -10.54
CA LEU A 188 -9.18 9.49 -11.01
C LEU A 188 -10.01 8.75 -9.95
N LEU A 189 -9.62 8.85 -8.68
CA LEU A 189 -10.33 8.24 -7.55
C LEU A 189 -11.68 8.90 -7.29
N GLU A 190 -11.83 10.21 -7.52
CA GLU A 190 -13.10 10.93 -7.41
C GLU A 190 -14.01 10.73 -8.64
N SER A 191 -13.44 10.31 -9.78
CA SER A 191 -14.16 10.23 -11.04
C SER A 191 -15.15 9.08 -11.10
N GLY A 192 -16.45 9.40 -11.28
CA GLY A 192 -17.51 8.46 -11.66
C GLY A 192 -17.21 7.64 -12.93
N ARG A 193 -16.26 8.07 -13.75
CA ARG A 193 -15.87 7.38 -14.99
C ARG A 193 -14.75 6.36 -14.78
N TYR A 194 -13.75 6.69 -13.95
CA TYR A 194 -12.49 5.95 -13.89
C TYR A 194 -12.25 5.23 -12.57
N ALA A 195 -12.85 5.68 -11.46
CA ALA A 195 -12.54 5.18 -10.13
C ALA A 195 -12.70 3.67 -10.00
N GLY A 196 -13.73 3.08 -10.65
CA GLY A 196 -13.97 1.64 -10.67
C GLY A 196 -12.81 0.79 -11.21
N LEU A 197 -11.90 1.37 -12.00
CA LEU A 197 -10.70 0.67 -12.49
C LEU A 197 -9.60 0.54 -11.43
N ILE A 198 -9.60 1.42 -10.42
CA ILE A 198 -8.55 1.55 -9.40
C ILE A 198 -9.09 1.49 -7.96
N ASN A 199 -10.41 1.37 -7.77
CA ASN A 199 -11.08 1.19 -6.51
C ASN A 199 -12.39 0.40 -6.71
N ASP A 200 -12.56 -0.72 -6.00
CA ASP A 200 -13.76 -1.56 -6.17
C ASP A 200 -15.04 -0.91 -5.63
N ASP A 201 -14.91 -0.02 -4.65
CA ASP A 201 -16.03 0.73 -4.10
C ASP A 201 -16.51 1.87 -5.02
N GLY A 202 -15.90 2.04 -6.19
CA GLY A 202 -16.19 3.13 -7.13
C GLY A 202 -15.57 4.46 -6.68
N PRO A 203 -16.20 5.61 -6.99
CA PRO A 203 -15.68 6.92 -6.62
C PRO A 203 -15.44 7.09 -5.12
N MET A 204 -14.24 7.52 -4.76
CA MET A 204 -13.85 7.73 -3.39
C MET A 204 -14.25 9.13 -2.92
N PRO A 205 -14.90 9.28 -1.75
CA PRO A 205 -15.22 10.60 -1.20
C PRO A 205 -13.95 11.40 -0.86
N GLY A 206 -13.94 12.70 -1.17
CA GLY A 206 -12.80 13.59 -0.86
C GLY A 206 -12.25 13.53 0.58
N PRO A 207 -13.07 13.37 1.65
CA PRO A 207 -12.55 13.15 3.00
C PRO A 207 -11.69 11.88 3.16
N ALA A 208 -12.00 10.80 2.43
CA ALA A 208 -11.24 9.56 2.50
C ALA A 208 -9.87 9.72 1.81
N ILE A 209 -9.82 10.43 0.67
CA ILE A 209 -8.58 10.77 -0.05
C ILE A 209 -7.68 11.67 0.81
N ARG A 210 -8.26 12.71 1.43
CA ARG A 210 -7.54 13.58 2.37
C ARG A 210 -6.99 12.79 3.55
N THR A 211 -7.80 11.91 4.15
CA THR A 211 -7.36 11.08 5.28
C THR A 211 -6.13 10.23 4.94
N ALA A 212 -5.87 9.94 3.67
CA ALA A 212 -4.73 9.14 3.23
C ALA A 212 -3.44 9.94 2.93
N SER A 213 -3.52 11.27 2.86
CA SER A 213 -2.40 12.14 2.48
C SER A 213 -2.35 13.49 3.23
N ASN A 214 -3.08 13.61 4.34
CA ASN A 214 -3.13 14.78 5.24
C ASN A 214 -1.89 14.90 6.13
#